data_AF-A0A4P7CH60-F1
#
_entry.id   AF-A0A4P7CH60-F1
#
_cell.length_a   1.000
_cell.length_b   1.000
_cell.length_c   1.000
_cell.angle_alpha   90.00
_cell.angle_beta   90.00
_cell.angle_gamma   90.00
#
_symmetry.space_group_name_H-M   'P 1'
#
loop_
_entity.id
_entity.type
_entity.pdbx_description
1 polymer ?
#
loop_
_entity_poly.entity_id
_entity_poly.type
_entity_poly.pdbx_seq_one_letter_code
_entity_poly.pdbx_strand_id
1 'polypeptide(L)'
;MNAVLTNLKQQLEQINQLIVDKNDVLYFDYPLHLNVGDLLIYAGTEAFFSDYGIQIRLRRCLQSFDIQEVKKFVNPNTTLICHGGGNFGDLYPSIQKMREDIVQAFPNNRVIVMPQTAHFSNQVAMEKSARIFSAHKDCHLFARDTATLNLLKTHFSPYVKLSPDMAHQLYGRLTTKKSADAVTSTSNTLYFLRKDIEKSQLEQSIRATLSADAHIKDWEDLLTEKDHQFEKLCGRLARIANTLNLGFLKNKVNDMWYKHSLDVIERMRQIFVSYDVVVTSRLHGHIFSCLLEIPNEVCDNSYGKNLGYYNQWTNEIAFAKPYELKAKAE
;
A
#
# COMPACT_ATOMS: atom_id res chain seq x y z
N MET A 1 -14.14 -19.13 0.01
CA MET A 1 -13.05 -18.23 0.39
C MET A 1 -11.76 -19.04 0.43
N ASN A 2 -10.71 -18.56 -0.23
CA ASN A 2 -9.36 -19.07 -0.22
C ASN A 2 -8.73 -19.00 1.19
N ALA A 3 -8.16 -20.11 1.66
CA ALA A 3 -7.61 -20.23 3.01
C ALA A 3 -6.35 -19.38 3.23
N VAL A 4 -5.45 -19.31 2.24
CA VAL A 4 -4.23 -18.49 2.31
C VAL A 4 -4.60 -17.01 2.47
N LEU A 5 -5.51 -16.50 1.64
CA LEU A 5 -5.96 -15.10 1.72
C LEU A 5 -6.68 -14.78 3.05
N THR A 6 -7.47 -15.74 3.56
CA THR A 6 -8.09 -15.62 4.88
C THR A 6 -7.03 -15.53 5.98
N ASN A 7 -5.98 -16.36 5.89
CA ASN A 7 -4.87 -16.35 6.84
C ASN A 7 -4.07 -15.03 6.78
N LEU A 8 -3.74 -14.54 5.58
CA LEU A 8 -3.05 -13.25 5.42
C LEU A 8 -3.85 -12.10 6.06
N LYS A 9 -5.17 -12.05 5.84
CA LYS A 9 -6.05 -11.08 6.52
C LYS A 9 -6.00 -11.24 8.05
N GLN A 10 -6.06 -12.47 8.56
CA GLN A 10 -5.99 -12.73 10.00
C GLN A 10 -4.64 -12.32 10.61
N GLN A 11 -3.53 -12.51 9.90
CA GLN A 11 -2.21 -12.11 10.38
C GLN A 11 -2.09 -10.61 10.64
N LEU A 12 -2.94 -9.76 10.05
CA LEU A 12 -2.98 -8.31 10.34
C LEU A 12 -3.44 -8.02 11.78
N GLU A 13 -4.14 -8.94 12.44
CA GLU A 13 -4.61 -8.80 13.84
C GLU A 13 -3.47 -8.45 14.81
N GLN A 14 -2.25 -8.91 14.53
CA GLN A 14 -1.06 -8.63 15.35
C GLN A 14 -0.82 -7.12 15.55
N ILE A 15 -1.28 -6.28 14.61
CA ILE A 15 -1.19 -4.82 14.70
C ILE A 15 -2.21 -4.30 15.72
N ASN A 16 -3.43 -4.85 15.70
CA ASN A 16 -4.52 -4.47 16.62
C ASN A 16 -4.13 -4.79 18.07
N GLN A 17 -3.43 -5.89 18.31
CA GLN A 17 -2.94 -6.29 19.63
C GLN A 17 -1.97 -5.27 20.26
N LEU A 18 -1.38 -4.39 19.44
CA LEU A 18 -0.47 -3.35 19.91
C LEU A 18 -1.18 -2.02 20.19
N ILE A 19 -2.44 -1.85 19.82
CA ILE A 19 -3.14 -0.58 20.07
C ILE A 19 -3.46 -0.47 21.56
N VAL A 20 -3.03 0.65 22.18
CA VAL A 20 -3.16 0.87 23.63
C VAL A 20 -4.60 1.13 24.02
N ASP A 21 -5.25 2.09 23.37
CA ASP A 21 -6.66 2.40 23.54
C ASP A 21 -7.32 2.52 22.15
N LYS A 22 -8.27 1.65 21.87
CA LYS A 22 -9.00 1.64 20.60
C LYS A 22 -9.82 2.91 20.36
N ASN A 23 -10.14 3.67 21.40
CA ASN A 23 -10.87 4.93 21.27
C ASN A 23 -9.95 6.15 21.05
N ASP A 24 -8.63 5.94 21.10
CA ASP A 24 -7.64 7.02 21.10
C ASP A 24 -6.47 6.74 20.15
N VAL A 25 -6.77 6.76 18.86
CA VAL A 25 -5.80 6.49 17.81
C VAL A 25 -5.75 7.65 16.81
N LEU A 26 -4.54 8.04 16.40
CA LEU A 26 -4.32 9.00 15.33
C LEU A 26 -3.64 8.30 14.15
N TYR A 27 -4.03 8.65 12.93
CA TYR A 27 -3.56 8.01 11.71
C TYR A 27 -2.97 9.04 10.73
N PHE A 28 -1.74 8.78 10.29
CA PHE A 28 -0.95 9.71 9.50
C PHE A 28 -0.48 9.10 8.19
N ASP A 29 -0.24 9.99 7.23
CA ASP A 29 0.25 9.68 5.90
C ASP A 29 -0.73 8.84 5.07
N TYR A 30 -2.04 9.05 5.21
CA TYR A 30 -2.96 8.48 4.23
C TYR A 30 -2.60 9.03 2.83
N PRO A 31 -2.61 8.19 1.78
CA PRO A 31 -2.07 8.54 0.48
C PRO A 31 -3.03 9.44 -0.29
N LEU A 32 -2.70 10.72 -0.40
CA LEU A 32 -3.39 11.69 -1.27
C LEU A 32 -2.65 11.82 -2.60
N HIS A 33 -2.76 10.77 -3.42
CA HIS A 33 -2.27 10.66 -4.80
C HIS A 33 -2.88 9.44 -5.49
N LEU A 34 -2.82 9.37 -6.81
CA LEU A 34 -3.53 8.34 -7.59
C LEU A 34 -2.78 7.03 -7.82
N ASN A 35 -1.80 6.69 -6.97
CA ASN A 35 -1.23 5.35 -7.03
C ASN A 35 -2.27 4.36 -6.47
N VAL A 36 -2.94 3.63 -7.36
CA VAL A 36 -4.02 2.70 -7.00
C VAL A 36 -3.57 1.65 -5.98
N GLY A 37 -2.30 1.24 -6.01
CA GLY A 37 -1.75 0.33 -5.00
C GLY A 37 -1.83 0.92 -3.60
N ASP A 38 -1.42 2.18 -3.43
CA ASP A 38 -1.50 2.86 -2.14
C ASP A 38 -2.97 3.16 -1.75
N LEU A 39 -3.86 3.40 -2.73
CA LEU A 39 -5.30 3.49 -2.45
C LEU A 39 -5.87 2.17 -1.91
N LEU A 40 -5.41 1.01 -2.42
CA LEU A 40 -5.79 -0.30 -1.88
C LEU A 40 -5.28 -0.49 -0.44
N ILE A 41 -4.04 -0.09 -0.15
CA ILE A 41 -3.50 -0.09 1.22
C ILE A 41 -4.35 0.82 2.11
N TYR A 42 -4.74 2.00 1.62
CA TYR A 42 -5.56 2.93 2.38
C TYR A 42 -6.94 2.36 2.70
N ALA A 43 -7.62 1.80 1.70
CA ALA A 43 -8.90 1.13 1.87
C ALA A 43 -8.81 -0.08 2.80
N GLY A 44 -7.75 -0.88 2.70
CA GLY A 44 -7.48 -1.98 3.60
C GLY A 44 -7.22 -1.53 5.04
N THR A 45 -6.51 -0.43 5.22
CA THR A 45 -6.24 0.16 6.55
C THR A 45 -7.51 0.70 7.22
N GLU A 46 -8.38 1.40 6.49
CA GLU A 46 -9.68 1.85 7.03
C GLU A 46 -10.63 0.67 7.31
N ALA A 47 -10.63 -0.36 6.43
CA ALA A 47 -11.37 -1.60 6.68
C ALA A 47 -10.86 -2.30 7.96
N PHE A 48 -9.56 -2.27 8.21
CA PHE A 48 -8.95 -2.84 9.41
C PHE A 48 -9.41 -2.10 10.66
N PHE A 49 -9.41 -0.77 10.63
CA PHE A 49 -9.94 0.04 11.74
C PHE A 49 -11.40 -0.29 12.03
N SER A 50 -12.23 -0.40 10.99
CA SER A 50 -13.63 -0.77 11.12
C SER A 50 -13.82 -2.19 11.68
N ASP A 51 -13.08 -3.18 11.18
CA ASP A 51 -13.26 -4.59 11.56
C ASP A 51 -12.86 -4.84 13.03
N TYR A 52 -11.88 -4.10 13.55
CA TYR A 52 -11.40 -4.23 14.92
C TYR A 52 -11.95 -3.18 15.90
N GLY A 53 -12.89 -2.33 15.46
CA GLY A 53 -13.53 -1.32 16.30
C GLY A 53 -12.59 -0.20 16.77
N ILE A 54 -11.62 0.18 15.94
CA ILE A 54 -10.62 1.22 16.24
C ILE A 54 -11.15 2.59 15.81
N GLN A 55 -11.28 3.51 16.76
CA GLN A 55 -11.72 4.88 16.54
C GLN A 55 -10.53 5.78 16.27
N ILE A 56 -10.44 6.25 15.03
CA ILE A 56 -9.43 7.21 14.63
C ILE A 56 -9.95 8.63 14.86
N ARG A 57 -9.31 9.35 15.80
CA ARG A 57 -9.67 10.72 16.17
C ARG A 57 -9.12 11.78 15.21
N LEU A 58 -8.00 11.47 14.54
CA LEU A 58 -7.33 12.38 13.61
C LEU A 58 -6.76 11.61 12.43
N ARG A 59 -7.04 12.08 11.21
CA ARG A 59 -6.46 11.59 9.95
C ARG A 59 -5.75 12.71 9.22
N ARG A 60 -4.46 12.59 8.90
CA ARG A 60 -3.75 13.61 8.11
C ARG A 60 -2.85 12.98 7.04
N CYS A 61 -2.96 13.48 5.81
CA CYS A 61 -1.98 13.23 4.75
C CYS A 61 -0.85 14.25 4.82
N LEU A 62 0.21 14.02 4.05
CA LEU A 62 1.37 14.92 3.93
C LEU A 62 1.01 16.39 3.75
N GLN A 63 0.04 16.70 2.89
CA GLN A 63 -0.32 18.07 2.56
C GLN A 63 -1.04 18.81 3.69
N SER A 64 -1.62 18.07 4.65
CA SER A 64 -2.44 18.62 5.76
C SER A 64 -1.82 18.41 7.14
N PHE A 65 -0.66 17.75 7.21
CA PHE A 65 0.04 17.46 8.44
C PHE A 65 0.64 18.72 9.07
N ASP A 66 0.46 18.83 10.39
CA ASP A 66 1.08 19.83 11.24
C ASP A 66 1.30 19.22 12.62
N ILE A 67 2.56 19.11 13.04
CA ILE A 67 2.93 18.54 14.34
C ILE A 67 2.33 19.31 15.52
N GLN A 68 2.11 20.62 15.40
CA GLN A 68 1.52 21.44 16.46
C GLN A 68 0.02 21.18 16.60
N GLU A 69 -0.67 20.85 15.50
CA GLU A 69 -2.03 20.32 15.56
C GLU A 69 -2.02 18.97 16.29
N VAL A 70 -1.15 18.03 15.89
CA VAL A 70 -1.10 16.69 16.49
C VAL A 70 -0.90 16.73 18.01
N LYS A 71 -0.01 17.61 18.50
CA LYS A 71 0.24 17.79 19.95
C LYS A 71 -1.01 18.13 20.76
N LYS A 72 -2.05 18.72 20.15
CA LYS A 72 -3.31 19.06 20.83
C LYS A 72 -4.22 17.85 21.02
N PHE A 73 -4.03 16.79 20.24
CA PHE A 73 -4.84 15.57 20.29
C PHE A 73 -4.21 14.46 21.14
N VAL A 74 -2.89 14.45 21.25
CA VAL A 74 -2.12 13.40 21.94
C VAL A 74 -2.21 13.55 23.45
N ASN A 75 -2.51 12.44 24.11
CA ASN A 75 -2.38 12.22 25.55
C ASN A 75 -1.55 10.94 25.80
N PRO A 76 -1.21 10.57 27.05
CA PRO A 76 -0.34 9.43 27.33
C PRO A 76 -0.77 8.08 26.74
N ASN A 77 -2.07 7.85 26.50
CA ASN A 77 -2.59 6.58 25.98
C ASN A 77 -2.74 6.57 24.45
N THR A 78 -2.53 7.69 23.78
CA THR A 78 -2.75 7.82 22.34
C THR A 78 -1.76 6.94 21.57
N THR A 79 -2.29 6.11 20.66
CA THR A 79 -1.49 5.34 19.68
C THR A 79 -1.40 6.13 18.37
N LEU A 80 -0.16 6.32 17.87
CA LEU A 80 0.13 7.02 16.63
C LEU A 80 0.44 6.01 15.53
N ILE A 81 -0.38 5.99 14.48
CA ILE A 81 -0.25 5.04 13.37
C ILE A 81 0.23 5.78 12.12
N CYS A 82 1.30 5.30 11.51
CA CYS A 82 1.78 5.76 10.20
C CYS A 82 1.38 4.74 9.12
N HIS A 83 0.92 5.25 7.98
CA HIS A 83 0.52 4.44 6.83
C HIS A 83 1.59 3.45 6.34
N GLY A 84 1.14 2.38 5.70
CA GLY A 84 1.96 1.32 5.12
C GLY A 84 2.44 1.66 3.71
N GLY A 85 2.96 0.66 3.00
CA GLY A 85 3.31 0.78 1.58
C GLY A 85 4.79 0.67 1.26
N GLY A 86 5.24 1.36 0.22
CA GLY A 86 6.62 1.30 -0.27
C GLY A 86 7.36 2.63 -0.13
N ASN A 87 7.18 3.31 1.00
CA ASN A 87 7.64 4.70 1.16
C ASN A 87 8.61 4.90 2.34
N PHE A 88 9.10 3.84 2.97
CA PHE A 88 10.10 3.92 4.05
C PHE A 88 11.52 4.08 3.51
N GLY A 89 12.02 5.32 3.49
CA GLY A 89 13.40 5.62 3.19
C GLY A 89 13.61 6.91 2.40
N ASP A 90 14.68 6.98 1.61
CA ASP A 90 15.19 8.24 1.05
C ASP A 90 14.58 8.65 -0.30
N LEU A 91 13.82 7.75 -0.94
CA LEU A 91 13.06 8.06 -2.17
C LEU A 91 11.91 9.05 -1.92
N TYR A 92 11.33 9.04 -0.72
CA TYR A 92 10.18 9.87 -0.35
C TYR A 92 10.50 10.70 0.90
N PRO A 93 11.44 11.66 0.81
CA PRO A 93 12.01 12.32 1.98
C PRO A 93 10.98 13.08 2.81
N SER A 94 9.95 13.67 2.20
CA SER A 94 8.90 14.38 2.93
C SER A 94 8.02 13.44 3.76
N ILE A 95 7.75 12.23 3.25
CA ILE A 95 6.98 11.21 3.98
C ILE A 95 7.84 10.64 5.12
N GLN A 96 9.10 10.31 4.84
CA GLN A 96 10.03 9.84 5.87
C GLN A 96 10.21 10.88 6.98
N LYS A 97 10.37 12.15 6.61
CA LYS A 97 10.47 13.27 7.54
C LYS A 97 9.23 13.43 8.41
N MET A 98 8.02 13.26 7.86
CA MET A 98 6.80 13.27 8.70
C MET A 98 6.87 12.18 9.78
N ARG A 99 7.24 10.95 9.41
CA ARG A 99 7.35 9.86 10.40
C ARG A 99 8.41 10.15 11.45
N GLU A 100 9.57 10.64 11.02
CA GLU A 100 10.64 11.07 11.93
C GLU A 100 10.15 12.17 12.90
N ASP A 101 9.39 13.15 12.42
CA ASP A 101 8.82 14.21 13.25
C ASP A 101 7.85 13.66 14.30
N ILE A 102 7.00 12.69 13.93
CA ILE A 102 6.10 11.99 14.86
C ILE A 102 6.89 11.25 15.93
N VAL A 103 7.87 10.43 15.50
CA VAL A 103 8.71 9.65 16.41
C VAL A 103 9.47 10.57 17.38
N GLN A 104 10.06 11.67 16.92
CA GLN A 104 10.79 12.58 17.80
C GLN A 104 9.88 13.36 18.75
N ALA A 105 8.69 13.77 18.30
CA ALA A 105 7.81 14.63 19.08
C ALA A 105 7.07 13.90 20.21
N PHE A 106 6.89 12.58 20.10
CA PHE A 106 6.05 11.79 21.00
C PHE A 106 6.78 10.57 21.60
N PRO A 107 7.92 10.77 22.29
CA PRO A 107 8.82 9.67 22.72
C PRO A 107 8.22 8.70 23.76
N ASN A 108 7.10 9.07 24.37
CA ASN A 108 6.41 8.29 25.40
C ASN A 108 5.09 7.68 24.90
N ASN A 109 4.73 7.89 23.64
CA ASN A 109 3.53 7.33 23.03
C ASN A 109 3.88 6.15 22.16
N ARG A 110 2.98 5.17 22.05
CA ARG A 110 3.18 4.08 21.09
C ARG A 110 3.09 4.61 19.67
N VAL A 111 4.13 4.36 18.88
CA VAL A 111 4.14 4.60 17.43
C VAL A 111 4.10 3.26 16.71
N ILE A 112 3.18 3.09 15.78
CA ILE A 112 3.07 1.91 14.92
C ILE A 112 3.25 2.35 13.47
N VAL A 113 4.25 1.82 12.77
CA VAL A 113 4.35 1.96 11.32
C VAL A 113 3.80 0.69 10.69
N MET A 114 2.68 0.84 9.97
CA MET A 114 2.01 -0.23 9.23
C MET A 114 2.96 -0.92 8.23
N PRO A 115 2.62 -2.11 7.70
CA PRO A 115 3.51 -2.90 6.84
C PRO A 115 4.18 -2.09 5.71
N GLN A 116 5.51 -2.02 5.73
CA GLN A 116 6.34 -1.26 4.80
C GLN A 116 7.30 -2.14 4.00
N THR A 117 7.66 -1.70 2.80
CA THR A 117 8.94 -2.01 2.16
C THR A 117 9.86 -0.82 2.35
N ALA A 118 11.07 -1.07 2.86
CA ALA A 118 12.07 -0.04 3.06
C ALA A 118 13.12 -0.04 1.94
N HIS A 119 13.57 1.15 1.55
CA HIS A 119 14.67 1.33 0.60
C HIS A 119 15.46 2.59 0.91
N PHE A 120 16.77 2.44 1.06
CA PHE A 120 17.70 3.56 1.17
C PHE A 120 18.78 3.43 0.10
N SER A 121 18.86 4.41 -0.80
CA SER A 121 19.93 4.54 -1.78
C SER A 121 21.24 5.06 -1.15
N ASN A 122 21.14 5.76 -0.03
CA ASN A 122 22.25 6.40 0.67
C ASN A 122 22.38 5.89 2.12
N GLN A 123 23.52 5.29 2.45
CA GLN A 123 23.83 4.75 3.78
C GLN A 123 23.77 5.82 4.89
N VAL A 124 24.27 7.04 4.62
CA VAL A 124 24.26 8.14 5.60
C VAL A 124 22.83 8.59 5.90
N ALA A 125 21.97 8.63 4.88
CA ALA A 125 20.54 8.92 5.07
C ALA A 125 19.85 7.83 5.91
N MET A 126 20.18 6.56 5.65
CA MET A 126 19.68 5.42 6.44
C MET A 126 20.09 5.54 7.90
N GLU A 127 21.37 5.74 8.18
CA GLU A 127 21.89 5.85 9.55
C GLU A 127 21.33 7.05 10.30
N LYS A 128 21.11 8.18 9.62
CA LYS A 128 20.46 9.35 10.21
C LYS A 128 19.03 9.02 10.65
N SER A 129 18.26 8.37 9.77
CA SER A 129 16.89 7.96 10.08
C SER A 129 16.85 6.91 11.19
N ALA A 130 17.72 5.90 11.11
CA ALA A 130 17.87 4.84 12.10
C ALA A 130 18.13 5.38 13.52
N ARG A 131 18.97 6.41 13.65
CA ARG A 131 19.22 7.08 14.95
C ARG A 131 17.97 7.71 15.58
N ILE A 132 17.03 8.18 14.75
CA ILE A 132 15.77 8.75 15.23
C ILE A 132 14.85 7.65 15.76
N PHE A 133 14.64 6.60 14.97
CA PHE A 133 13.76 5.50 15.33
C PHE A 133 14.29 4.69 16.52
N SER A 134 15.60 4.41 16.56
CA SER A 134 16.21 3.60 17.62
C SER A 134 16.23 4.29 18.98
N ALA A 135 16.13 5.62 19.01
CA ALA A 135 15.98 6.39 20.25
C ALA A 135 14.57 6.28 20.87
N HIS A 136 13.58 5.79 20.11
CA HIS A 136 12.19 5.70 20.55
C HIS A 136 11.90 4.38 21.26
N LYS A 137 11.38 4.46 22.49
CA LYS A 137 11.24 3.29 23.37
C LYS A 137 10.04 2.40 23.07
N ASP A 138 9.02 2.91 22.38
CA ASP A 138 7.79 2.18 22.03
C ASP A 138 7.41 2.42 20.55
N CYS A 139 8.34 2.09 19.63
CA CYS A 139 8.13 2.21 18.19
C CYS A 139 8.08 0.82 17.54
N HIS A 140 6.90 0.42 17.07
CA HIS A 140 6.66 -0.86 16.43
C HIS A 140 6.65 -0.70 14.90
N LEU A 141 7.48 -1.48 14.21
CA LEU A 141 7.62 -1.42 12.77
C LEU A 141 7.18 -2.73 12.14
N PHE A 142 6.34 -2.67 11.12
CA PHE A 142 5.94 -3.84 10.34
C PHE A 142 6.63 -3.85 8.99
N ALA A 143 7.30 -4.95 8.68
CA ALA A 143 7.92 -5.19 7.38
C ALA A 143 7.04 -6.14 6.57
N ARG A 144 6.85 -5.84 5.27
CA ARG A 144 6.11 -6.73 4.36
C ARG A 144 7.01 -7.64 3.53
N ASP A 145 8.32 -7.59 3.75
CA ASP A 145 9.31 -8.46 3.11
C ASP A 145 10.52 -8.66 4.04
N THR A 146 11.23 -9.78 3.83
CA THR A 146 12.34 -10.19 4.71
C THR A 146 13.55 -9.25 4.63
N ALA A 147 13.82 -8.63 3.47
CA ALA A 147 14.89 -7.65 3.34
C ALA A 147 14.63 -6.42 4.22
N THR A 148 13.39 -5.90 4.18
CA THR A 148 12.94 -4.80 5.04
C THR A 148 12.96 -5.22 6.51
N LEU A 149 12.52 -6.44 6.85
CA LEU A 149 12.57 -6.95 8.22
C LEU A 149 14.00 -6.88 8.79
N ASN A 150 14.98 -7.37 8.02
CA ASN A 150 16.37 -7.41 8.45
C ASN A 150 16.96 -6.01 8.60
N LEU A 151 16.69 -5.11 7.65
CA LEU A 151 17.12 -3.71 7.74
C LEU A 151 16.56 -3.03 8.99
N LEU A 152 15.26 -3.13 9.21
CA LEU A 152 14.57 -2.46 10.32
C LEU A 152 14.99 -3.04 11.69
N LYS A 153 15.12 -4.37 11.80
CA LYS A 153 15.59 -5.02 13.03
C LYS A 153 17.03 -4.64 13.39
N THR A 154 17.88 -4.51 12.37
CA THR A 154 19.31 -4.23 12.59
C THR A 154 19.54 -2.79 13.02
N HIS A 155 18.79 -1.83 12.47
CA HIS A 155 19.12 -0.41 12.61
C HIS A 155 18.04 0.46 13.27
N PHE A 156 16.76 0.11 13.18
CA PHE A 156 15.67 1.06 13.46
C PHE A 156 14.95 0.82 14.78
N SER A 157 14.57 -0.42 15.10
CA SER A 157 13.80 -0.72 16.31
C SER A 157 14.01 -2.16 16.77
N PRO A 158 13.97 -2.45 18.08
CA PRO A 158 13.89 -3.82 18.57
C PRO A 158 12.52 -4.47 18.32
N TYR A 159 11.47 -3.67 18.06
CA TYR A 159 10.10 -4.15 17.89
C TYR A 159 9.69 -4.19 16.42
N VAL A 160 10.21 -5.19 15.69
CA VAL A 160 9.90 -5.36 14.26
C VAL A 160 9.33 -6.74 13.99
N LYS A 161 8.20 -6.78 13.26
CA LYS A 161 7.53 -8.02 12.85
C LYS A 161 7.28 -8.06 11.35
N LEU A 162 7.23 -9.27 10.79
CA LEU A 162 6.69 -9.47 9.46
C LEU A 162 5.17 -9.38 9.52
N SER A 163 4.58 -8.75 8.52
CA SER A 163 3.13 -8.68 8.35
C SER A 163 2.82 -8.54 6.86
N PRO A 164 1.74 -9.18 6.37
CA PRO A 164 1.30 -8.97 5.00
C PRO A 164 0.88 -7.51 4.78
N ASP A 165 0.77 -7.13 3.52
CA ASP A 165 0.31 -5.80 3.11
C ASP A 165 -1.14 -5.51 3.60
N MET A 166 -1.42 -4.27 3.99
CA MET A 166 -2.74 -3.87 4.51
C MET A 166 -3.87 -4.08 3.50
N ALA A 167 -3.59 -4.11 2.19
CA ALA A 167 -4.58 -4.41 1.17
C ALA A 167 -5.24 -5.79 1.37
N HIS A 168 -4.58 -6.75 2.03
CA HIS A 168 -5.16 -8.06 2.35
C HIS A 168 -6.39 -7.97 3.26
N GLN A 169 -6.57 -6.88 4.02
CA GLN A 169 -7.79 -6.67 4.82
C GLN A 169 -9.05 -6.56 3.96
N LEU A 170 -8.91 -6.18 2.68
CA LEU A 170 -10.02 -6.09 1.72
C LEU A 170 -10.55 -7.48 1.30
N TYR A 171 -9.88 -8.58 1.66
CA TYR A 171 -10.35 -9.90 1.31
C TYR A 171 -11.73 -10.19 1.92
N GLY A 172 -12.65 -10.65 1.05
CA GLY A 172 -14.07 -10.84 1.37
C GLY A 172 -14.94 -9.58 1.30
N ARG A 173 -14.38 -8.39 1.03
CA ARG A 173 -15.13 -7.13 0.86
C ARG A 173 -15.36 -6.75 -0.61
N LEU A 174 -14.51 -7.23 -1.51
CA LEU A 174 -14.62 -6.97 -2.95
C LEU A 174 -15.37 -8.12 -3.63
N THR A 175 -16.20 -7.79 -4.63
CA THR A 175 -16.85 -8.82 -5.44
C THR A 175 -15.81 -9.48 -6.36
N THR A 176 -15.61 -10.78 -6.17
CA THR A 176 -14.65 -11.60 -6.94
C THR A 176 -15.18 -11.95 -8.34
N LYS A 177 -14.29 -12.47 -9.20
CA LYS A 177 -14.71 -13.05 -10.49
C LYS A 177 -15.55 -14.31 -10.20
N LYS A 178 -16.82 -14.32 -10.63
CA LYS A 178 -17.68 -15.51 -10.48
C LYS A 178 -17.10 -16.65 -11.33
N SER A 179 -17.04 -17.86 -10.76
CA SER A 179 -16.69 -19.09 -11.47
C SER A 179 -17.84 -19.52 -12.38
N ALA A 180 -18.11 -18.78 -13.46
CA ALA A 180 -19.02 -19.16 -14.52
C ALA A 180 -18.75 -18.28 -15.74
N ASP A 181 -17.85 -18.74 -16.61
CA ASP A 181 -18.16 -19.01 -18.01
C ASP A 181 -17.00 -19.83 -18.58
N ALA A 182 -17.35 -20.82 -19.40
CA ALA A 182 -16.43 -21.80 -19.97
C ALA A 182 -15.21 -21.11 -20.59
N VAL A 183 -14.03 -21.71 -20.39
CA VAL A 183 -12.79 -21.37 -21.08
C VAL A 183 -13.06 -21.42 -22.59
N THR A 184 -13.41 -20.27 -23.18
CA THR A 184 -13.36 -20.10 -24.62
C THR A 184 -11.89 -20.15 -25.03
N SER A 185 -11.60 -20.74 -26.17
CA SER A 185 -10.26 -21.10 -26.68
C SER A 185 -9.25 -19.94 -26.83
N THR A 186 -9.60 -18.72 -26.44
CA THR A 186 -8.71 -17.56 -26.32
C THR A 186 -8.91 -16.91 -24.95
N SER A 187 -7.99 -17.17 -24.00
CA SER A 187 -7.99 -16.53 -22.66
C SER A 187 -7.76 -15.02 -22.78
N ASN A 188 -8.73 -14.20 -22.37
CA ASN A 188 -8.59 -12.74 -22.40
C ASN A 188 -7.61 -12.30 -21.31
N THR A 189 -6.38 -11.97 -21.71
CA THR A 189 -5.27 -11.69 -20.77
C THR A 189 -5.02 -10.19 -20.65
N LEU A 190 -4.98 -9.69 -19.41
CA LEU A 190 -4.51 -8.34 -19.10
C LEU A 190 -3.02 -8.37 -18.83
N TYR A 191 -2.24 -7.65 -19.63
CA TYR A 191 -0.83 -7.38 -19.36
C TYR A 191 -0.70 -6.07 -18.59
N PHE A 192 -0.73 -6.17 -17.27
CA PHE A 192 -0.68 -5.07 -16.34
C PHE A 192 0.77 -4.68 -16.00
N LEU A 193 1.43 -3.99 -16.93
CA LEU A 193 2.88 -3.79 -16.94
C LEU A 193 3.23 -2.32 -16.73
N ARG A 194 4.28 -2.07 -15.93
CA ARG A 194 4.76 -0.71 -15.65
C ARG A 194 5.15 0.05 -16.92
N LYS A 195 4.79 1.33 -16.95
CA LYS A 195 5.22 2.33 -17.94
C LYS A 195 6.14 3.41 -17.36
N ASP A 196 6.20 3.51 -16.04
CA ASP A 196 6.92 4.55 -15.29
C ASP A 196 8.44 4.32 -15.20
N ILE A 197 9.13 5.18 -14.44
CA ILE A 197 10.59 5.18 -14.27
C ILE A 197 11.15 3.88 -13.68
N GLU A 198 10.33 3.06 -13.04
CA GLU A 198 10.73 1.77 -12.47
C GLU A 198 10.56 0.61 -13.47
N LYS A 199 10.27 0.91 -14.75
CA LYS A 199 10.24 -0.06 -15.84
C LYS A 199 11.60 -0.75 -15.99
N SER A 200 11.60 -2.08 -16.02
CA SER A 200 12.81 -2.89 -16.22
C SER A 200 12.94 -3.38 -17.67
N GLN A 201 14.06 -4.05 -17.97
CA GLN A 201 14.25 -4.73 -19.26
C GLN A 201 13.24 -5.86 -19.48
N LEU A 202 12.73 -6.48 -18.43
CA LEU A 202 11.75 -7.57 -18.53
C LEU A 202 10.46 -7.10 -19.20
N GLU A 203 9.92 -5.93 -18.83
CA GLU A 203 8.71 -5.40 -19.45
C GLU A 203 8.91 -5.14 -20.95
N GLN A 204 10.12 -4.76 -21.36
CA GLN A 204 10.44 -4.58 -22.79
C GLN A 204 10.44 -5.92 -23.53
N SER A 205 11.07 -6.93 -22.95
CA SER A 205 11.10 -8.29 -23.51
C SER A 205 9.71 -8.89 -23.62
N ILE A 206 8.87 -8.75 -22.58
CA ILE A 206 7.48 -9.21 -22.62
C ILE A 206 6.75 -8.52 -23.77
N ARG A 207 6.77 -7.18 -23.82
CA ARG A 207 6.10 -6.40 -24.89
C ARG A 207 6.55 -6.80 -26.30
N ALA A 208 7.83 -7.12 -26.48
CA ALA A 208 8.36 -7.55 -27.77
C ALA A 208 7.85 -8.93 -28.23
N THR A 209 7.29 -9.74 -27.32
CA THR A 209 6.68 -11.04 -27.63
C THR A 209 5.17 -10.98 -27.83
N LEU A 210 4.53 -9.86 -27.48
CA LEU A 210 3.09 -9.70 -27.56
C LEU A 210 2.64 -9.22 -28.95
N SER A 211 1.44 -9.65 -29.34
CA SER A 211 0.77 -9.18 -30.55
C SER A 211 0.31 -7.71 -30.40
N ALA A 212 0.06 -7.04 -31.52
CA ALA A 212 -0.33 -5.62 -31.53
C ALA A 212 -1.69 -5.35 -30.86
N ASP A 213 -2.56 -6.35 -30.79
CA ASP A 213 -3.87 -6.34 -30.14
C ASP A 213 -3.84 -6.70 -28.66
N ALA A 214 -2.66 -7.01 -28.10
CA ALA A 214 -2.52 -7.37 -26.70
C ALA A 214 -2.99 -6.24 -25.77
N HIS A 215 -3.80 -6.60 -24.77
CA HIS A 215 -4.35 -5.67 -23.79
C HIS A 215 -3.29 -5.27 -22.75
N ILE A 216 -2.43 -4.32 -23.10
CA ILE A 216 -1.37 -3.80 -22.22
C ILE A 216 -1.85 -2.51 -21.55
N LYS A 217 -1.95 -2.53 -20.22
CA LYS A 217 -2.40 -1.37 -19.44
C LYS A 217 -1.54 -1.14 -18.21
N ASP A 218 -1.60 0.07 -17.70
CA ASP A 218 -1.03 0.53 -16.43
C ASP A 218 -2.06 1.42 -15.70
N TRP A 219 -1.83 1.80 -14.44
CA TRP A 219 -2.73 2.68 -13.69
C TRP A 219 -3.00 3.99 -14.44
N GLU A 220 -1.98 4.57 -15.05
CA GLU A 220 -2.09 5.81 -15.82
C GLU A 220 -3.04 5.69 -17.03
N ASP A 221 -3.20 4.49 -17.59
CA ASP A 221 -4.14 4.27 -18.70
C ASP A 221 -5.59 4.08 -18.21
N LEU A 222 -5.76 3.70 -16.95
CA LEU A 222 -7.06 3.40 -16.36
C LEU A 222 -7.65 4.59 -15.59
N LEU A 223 -6.80 5.49 -15.13
CA LEU A 223 -7.18 6.73 -14.46
C LEU A 223 -7.73 7.74 -15.48
N THR A 224 -8.71 8.52 -15.05
CA THR A 224 -9.34 9.55 -15.87
C THR A 224 -8.74 10.93 -15.58
N GLU A 225 -8.86 11.86 -16.52
CA GLU A 225 -8.48 13.26 -16.29
C GLU A 225 -9.21 13.87 -15.08
N LYS A 226 -10.46 13.46 -14.84
CA LYS A 226 -11.25 13.89 -13.68
C LYS A 226 -10.61 13.44 -12.36
N ASP A 227 -10.03 12.25 -12.32
CA ASP A 227 -9.31 11.76 -11.14
C ASP A 227 -8.12 12.68 -10.84
N HIS A 228 -7.31 12.99 -11.85
CA HIS A 228 -6.16 13.90 -11.70
C HIS A 228 -6.56 15.33 -11.31
N GLN A 229 -7.66 15.84 -11.86
CA GLN A 229 -8.19 17.15 -11.47
C GLN A 229 -8.66 17.13 -10.01
N PHE A 230 -9.32 16.06 -9.57
CA PHE A 230 -9.80 15.91 -8.21
C PHE A 230 -8.65 15.75 -7.20
N GLU A 231 -7.62 14.97 -7.51
CA GLU A 231 -6.39 14.88 -6.72
C GLU A 231 -5.76 16.26 -6.51
N LYS A 232 -5.58 17.03 -7.59
CA LYS A 232 -5.03 18.40 -7.54
C LYS A 232 -5.91 19.32 -6.67
N LEU A 233 -7.23 19.22 -6.80
CA LEU A 233 -8.17 20.00 -6.00
C LEU A 233 -8.05 19.65 -4.51
N CYS A 234 -8.14 18.36 -4.14
CA CYS A 234 -7.99 17.88 -2.78
C CYS A 234 -6.62 18.27 -2.20
N GLY A 235 -5.55 18.13 -2.97
CA GLY A 235 -4.20 18.52 -2.55
C GLY A 235 -4.05 20.03 -2.32
N ARG A 236 -4.71 20.88 -3.12
CA ARG A 236 -4.73 22.34 -2.90
C ARG A 236 -5.54 22.69 -1.66
N LEU A 237 -6.74 22.12 -1.52
CA LEU A 237 -7.61 22.33 -0.36
C LEU A 237 -6.95 21.87 0.94
N ALA A 238 -6.25 20.73 0.94
CA ALA A 238 -5.48 20.25 2.08
C ALA A 238 -4.41 21.25 2.52
N ARG A 239 -3.65 21.80 1.58
CA ARG A 239 -2.61 22.81 1.87
C ARG A 239 -3.22 24.10 2.41
N ILE A 240 -4.27 24.62 1.77
CA ILE A 240 -4.99 25.83 2.23
C ILE A 240 -5.55 25.61 3.64
N ALA A 241 -6.21 24.47 3.88
CA ALA A 241 -6.72 24.11 5.19
C ALA A 241 -5.62 24.01 6.24
N ASN A 242 -4.42 23.55 5.86
CA ASN A 242 -3.25 23.53 6.73
C ASN A 242 -2.76 24.93 7.07
N THR A 243 -2.54 25.77 6.06
CA THR A 243 -2.06 27.15 6.25
C THR A 243 -3.01 27.99 7.10
N LEU A 244 -4.32 27.78 6.95
CA LEU A 244 -5.35 28.51 7.69
C LEU A 244 -5.78 27.81 9.00
N ASN A 245 -5.14 26.70 9.38
CA ASN A 245 -5.48 25.89 10.56
C ASN A 245 -6.95 25.44 10.64
N LEU A 246 -7.57 25.16 9.49
CA LEU A 246 -8.97 24.78 9.36
C LEU A 246 -9.16 23.26 9.52
N GLY A 247 -9.14 22.77 10.76
CA GLY A 247 -9.24 21.33 11.07
C GLY A 247 -10.46 20.63 10.46
N PHE A 248 -11.62 21.29 10.45
CA PHE A 248 -12.84 20.78 9.79
C PHE A 248 -12.62 20.54 8.29
N LEU A 249 -11.97 21.48 7.59
CA LEU A 249 -11.71 21.34 6.16
C LEU A 249 -10.70 20.23 5.87
N LYS A 250 -9.68 20.06 6.72
CA LYS A 250 -8.75 18.91 6.62
C LYS A 250 -9.50 17.58 6.72
N ASN A 251 -10.41 17.45 7.69
CA ASN A 251 -11.25 16.25 7.84
C ASN A 251 -12.13 16.04 6.60
N LYS A 252 -12.77 17.11 6.10
CA LYS A 252 -13.63 16.99 4.92
C LYS A 252 -12.85 16.56 3.66
N VAL A 253 -11.62 17.07 3.49
CA VAL A 253 -10.74 16.64 2.39
C VAL A 253 -10.42 15.15 2.49
N ASN A 254 -10.15 14.64 3.70
CA ASN A 254 -9.95 13.21 3.91
C ASN A 254 -11.20 12.40 3.52
N ASP A 255 -12.40 12.77 3.99
CA ASP A 255 -13.64 12.06 3.66
C ASP A 255 -13.91 12.01 2.15
N MET A 256 -13.72 13.16 1.48
CA MET A 256 -13.89 13.28 0.03
C MET A 256 -12.90 12.40 -0.72
N TRP A 257 -11.63 12.43 -0.29
CA TRP A 257 -10.58 11.66 -0.93
C TRP A 257 -10.75 10.16 -0.71
N TYR A 258 -11.15 9.74 0.50
CA TYR A 258 -11.41 8.34 0.78
C TYR A 258 -12.56 7.79 -0.06
N LYS A 259 -13.68 8.53 -0.16
CA LYS A 259 -14.79 8.15 -1.04
C LYS A 259 -14.34 8.01 -2.49
N HIS A 260 -13.59 8.99 -3.00
CA HIS A 260 -13.03 8.92 -4.35
C HIS A 260 -12.09 7.72 -4.54
N SER A 261 -11.29 7.39 -3.53
CA SER A 261 -10.40 6.23 -3.56
C SER A 261 -11.20 4.92 -3.72
N LEU A 262 -12.32 4.78 -3.01
CA LEU A 262 -13.22 3.64 -3.17
C LEU A 262 -13.85 3.59 -4.56
N ASP A 263 -14.27 4.74 -5.10
CA ASP A 263 -14.81 4.82 -6.46
C ASP A 263 -13.77 4.43 -7.52
N VAL A 264 -12.50 4.82 -7.33
CA VAL A 264 -11.38 4.40 -8.19
C VAL A 264 -11.19 2.89 -8.10
N ILE A 265 -11.09 2.33 -6.89
CA ILE A 265 -10.90 0.89 -6.66
C ILE A 265 -12.02 0.07 -7.30
N GLU A 266 -13.28 0.50 -7.18
CA GLU A 266 -14.40 -0.20 -7.81
C GLU A 266 -14.32 -0.18 -9.34
N ARG A 267 -13.91 0.94 -9.96
CA ARG A 267 -13.66 0.97 -11.42
C ARG A 267 -12.53 0.03 -11.82
N MET A 268 -11.43 0.02 -11.07
CA MET A 268 -10.31 -0.90 -11.34
C MET A 268 -10.76 -2.36 -11.19
N ARG A 269 -11.61 -2.64 -10.19
CA ARG A 269 -12.20 -3.97 -9.97
C ARG A 269 -12.99 -4.42 -11.19
N GLN A 270 -13.90 -3.58 -11.69
CA GLN A 270 -14.72 -3.87 -12.87
C GLN A 270 -13.87 -4.19 -14.10
N ILE A 271 -12.75 -3.48 -14.28
CA ILE A 271 -11.81 -3.72 -15.36
C ILE A 271 -11.10 -5.07 -15.16
N PHE A 272 -10.54 -5.33 -13.98
CA PHE A 272 -9.78 -6.55 -13.71
C PHE A 272 -10.63 -7.81 -13.87
N VAL A 273 -11.86 -7.82 -13.33
CA VAL A 273 -12.74 -9.01 -13.42
C VAL A 273 -13.21 -9.33 -14.85
N SER A 274 -13.08 -8.40 -15.80
CA SER A 274 -13.38 -8.66 -17.22
C SER A 274 -12.30 -9.49 -17.93
N TYR A 275 -11.14 -9.70 -17.30
CA TYR A 275 -10.05 -10.51 -17.82
C TYR A 275 -10.01 -11.88 -17.14
N ASP A 276 -9.56 -12.89 -17.87
CA ASP A 276 -9.47 -14.27 -17.39
C ASP A 276 -8.16 -14.53 -16.66
N VAL A 277 -7.10 -13.85 -17.08
CA VAL A 277 -5.76 -13.93 -16.49
C VAL A 277 -5.14 -12.53 -16.44
N VAL A 278 -4.39 -12.24 -15.38
CA VAL A 278 -3.59 -11.01 -15.25
C VAL A 278 -2.10 -11.35 -15.20
N VAL A 279 -1.32 -10.85 -16.15
CA VAL A 279 0.15 -10.86 -16.08
C VAL A 279 0.60 -9.49 -15.60
N THR A 280 1.35 -9.40 -14.50
CA THR A 280 1.62 -8.10 -13.86
C THR A 280 3.07 -7.94 -13.39
N SER A 281 3.65 -6.77 -13.66
CA SER A 281 4.91 -6.31 -13.05
C SER A 281 4.71 -5.32 -11.90
N ARG A 282 3.46 -5.10 -11.48
CA ARG A 282 3.11 -4.34 -10.27
C ARG A 282 2.73 -5.28 -9.12
N LEU A 283 3.36 -5.08 -7.96
CA LEU A 283 3.01 -5.78 -6.71
C LEU A 283 1.51 -5.68 -6.41
N HIS A 284 0.94 -4.48 -6.45
CA HIS A 284 -0.49 -4.31 -6.20
C HIS A 284 -1.38 -4.80 -7.34
N GLY A 285 -0.88 -4.93 -8.57
CA GLY A 285 -1.58 -5.67 -9.61
C GLY A 285 -1.74 -7.15 -9.24
N HIS A 286 -0.69 -7.75 -8.65
CA HIS A 286 -0.72 -9.12 -8.13
C HIS A 286 -1.65 -9.25 -6.92
N ILE A 287 -1.45 -8.43 -5.87
CA ILE A 287 -2.30 -8.46 -4.67
C ILE A 287 -3.77 -8.24 -5.03
N PHE A 288 -4.07 -7.28 -5.92
CA PHE A 288 -5.44 -7.02 -6.35
C PHE A 288 -6.04 -8.21 -7.11
N SER A 289 -5.28 -8.84 -8.01
CA SER A 289 -5.72 -10.07 -8.69
C SER A 289 -6.01 -11.19 -7.69
N CYS A 290 -5.17 -11.35 -6.67
CA CYS A 290 -5.39 -12.28 -5.56
C CYS A 290 -6.68 -11.98 -4.79
N LEU A 291 -6.91 -10.72 -4.41
CA LEU A 291 -8.12 -10.29 -3.71
C LEU A 291 -9.42 -10.55 -4.51
N LEU A 292 -9.32 -10.53 -5.85
CA LEU A 292 -10.43 -10.77 -6.77
C LEU A 292 -10.55 -12.22 -7.23
N GLU A 293 -9.66 -13.10 -6.75
CA GLU A 293 -9.55 -14.51 -7.13
C GLU A 293 -9.39 -14.70 -8.65
N ILE A 294 -8.62 -13.81 -9.29
CA ILE A 294 -8.29 -13.89 -10.71
C ILE A 294 -6.94 -14.62 -10.88
N PRO A 295 -6.85 -15.63 -11.76
CA PRO A 295 -5.59 -16.24 -12.13
C PRO A 295 -4.56 -15.19 -12.55
N ASN A 296 -3.34 -15.26 -12.00
CA ASN A 296 -2.34 -14.25 -12.28
C ASN A 296 -0.90 -14.77 -12.32
N GLU A 297 -0.09 -14.09 -13.13
CA GLU A 297 1.33 -14.36 -13.31
C GLU A 297 2.15 -13.14 -12.87
N VAL A 298 3.07 -13.35 -11.92
CA VAL A 298 3.85 -12.27 -11.31
C VAL A 298 5.18 -12.14 -12.03
N CYS A 299 5.38 -11.00 -12.68
CA CYS A 299 6.69 -10.63 -13.22
C CYS A 299 7.54 -10.02 -12.11
N ASP A 300 8.81 -10.43 -12.05
CA ASP A 300 9.74 -9.79 -11.14
C ASP A 300 10.09 -8.37 -11.61
N ASN A 301 10.65 -7.58 -10.70
CA ASN A 301 11.32 -6.34 -11.06
C ASN A 301 12.84 -6.48 -10.91
N SER A 302 13.60 -5.46 -11.29
CA SER A 302 15.07 -5.47 -11.25
C SER A 302 15.67 -5.70 -9.85
N TYR A 303 14.86 -5.60 -8.79
CA TYR A 303 15.28 -5.71 -7.40
C TYR A 303 14.73 -6.96 -6.69
N GLY A 304 14.06 -7.88 -7.38
CA GLY A 304 13.50 -9.08 -6.77
C GLY A 304 12.26 -8.85 -5.90
N LYS A 305 11.67 -7.65 -5.96
CA LYS A 305 10.65 -7.21 -4.98
C LYS A 305 9.34 -7.96 -5.14
N ASN A 306 8.89 -8.13 -6.38
CA ASN A 306 7.57 -8.72 -6.64
C ASN A 306 7.59 -10.22 -6.35
N LEU A 307 8.60 -10.93 -6.86
CA LEU A 307 8.76 -12.35 -6.56
C LEU A 307 9.14 -12.59 -5.09
N GLY A 308 9.89 -11.67 -4.48
CA GLY A 308 10.16 -11.69 -3.05
C GLY A 308 8.88 -11.66 -2.21
N TYR A 309 7.94 -10.77 -2.53
CA TYR A 309 6.63 -10.74 -1.87
C TYR A 309 5.80 -12.00 -2.16
N TYR A 310 5.78 -12.45 -3.43
CA TYR A 310 5.06 -13.65 -3.82
C TYR A 310 5.53 -14.88 -3.03
N ASN A 311 6.85 -15.12 -3.01
CA ASN A 311 7.46 -16.23 -2.29
C ASN A 311 7.21 -16.17 -0.78
N GLN A 312 7.08 -14.97 -0.23
CA GLN A 312 6.87 -14.77 1.20
C GLN A 312 5.41 -15.01 1.63
N TRP A 313 4.43 -14.65 0.78
CA TRP A 313 3.04 -14.52 1.23
C TRP A 313 2.02 -15.27 0.37
N THR A 314 2.26 -15.48 -0.92
CA THR A 314 1.21 -15.88 -1.87
C THR A 314 1.58 -17.08 -2.75
N ASN A 315 2.73 -17.72 -2.51
CA ASN A 315 3.19 -18.89 -3.29
C ASN A 315 2.30 -20.14 -3.14
N GLU A 316 1.52 -20.24 -2.07
CA GLU A 316 0.56 -21.32 -1.84
C GLU A 316 -0.81 -21.05 -2.49
N ILE A 317 -1.00 -19.89 -3.14
CA ILE A 317 -2.24 -19.58 -3.87
C ILE A 317 -2.21 -20.30 -5.21
N ALA A 318 -3.06 -21.32 -5.38
CA ALA A 318 -3.08 -22.18 -6.57
C ALA A 318 -3.28 -21.46 -7.92
N PHE A 319 -3.87 -20.26 -7.93
CA PHE A 319 -4.10 -19.46 -9.12
C PHE A 319 -3.11 -18.28 -9.27
N ALA A 320 -2.05 -18.24 -8.47
CA ALA A 320 -0.94 -17.31 -8.62
C ALA A 320 0.35 -18.08 -8.91
N LYS A 321 1.16 -17.60 -9.85
CA LYS A 321 2.46 -18.20 -10.15
C LYS A 321 3.46 -17.15 -10.66
N PRO A 322 4.77 -17.42 -10.64
CA PRO A 322 5.74 -16.58 -11.34
C PRO A 322 5.47 -16.56 -12.85
N TYR A 323 5.72 -15.42 -13.50
CA TYR A 323 5.70 -15.32 -14.96
C TYR A 323 7.00 -15.88 -15.53
N GLU A 324 6.88 -16.79 -16.51
CA GLU A 324 8.01 -17.32 -17.27
C GLU A 324 7.98 -16.74 -18.69
N LEU A 325 9.09 -16.13 -19.12
CA LEU A 325 9.25 -15.67 -20.49
C LEU A 325 9.12 -16.85 -21.44
N LYS A 326 8.06 -16.87 -22.25
CA LYS A 326 7.90 -17.85 -23.32
C LYS A 326 9.03 -17.65 -24.33
N ALA A 327 9.82 -18.69 -24.60
CA ALA A 327 10.78 -18.68 -25.69
C ALA A 327 10.04 -18.36 -27.00
N LYS A 328 10.63 -17.53 -27.86
CA LYS A 328 10.11 -17.36 -29.22
C LYS A 328 10.06 -18.74 -29.86
N ALA A 329 8.89 -19.16 -30.33
CA ALA A 329 8.83 -20.26 -31.27
C ALA A 329 9.64 -19.83 -32.50
N GLU A 330 10.73 -20.54 -32.78
CA GLU A 330 11.59 -20.32 -33.95
C GLU A 330 10.83 -20.53 -35.26
#